data_AF-A0A963TK40-F1
#
_entry.id   AF-A0A963TK40-F1
#
_cell.length_a   1.000
_cell.length_b   1.000
_cell.length_c   1.000
_cell.angle_alpha   90.00
_cell.angle_beta   90.00
_cell.angle_gamma   90.00
#
_symmetry.space_group_name_H-M   'P 1'
#
loop_
_entity.id
_entity.type
_entity.pdbx_description
1 polymer ?
#
loop_
_entity_poly.entity_id
_entity_poly.type
_entity_poly.pdbx_seq_one_letter_code
_entity_poly.pdbx_strand_id
1 'polypeptide(L)'
;AARDTTVEEINAAIRAAADGPLNGILGYTEFKNVSMDFNHDPRSSIFHMDQTKVMEGRMCRILSWYDNEWGFSNRMADTAVQMGRLI
;
A
#
# COMPACT_ATOMS: atom_id res chain seq x y z
N ALA A 1 18.31 4.20 -6.81
CA ALA A 1 18.58 3.25 -5.71
C ALA A 1 20.08 3.06 -5.56
N ALA A 2 20.60 2.86 -4.35
CA ALA A 2 22.04 2.67 -4.10
C ALA A 2 22.56 1.27 -4.46
N ARG A 3 21.64 0.32 -4.71
CA ARG A 3 21.91 -1.03 -5.18
C ARG A 3 20.82 -1.47 -6.14
N ASP A 4 21.11 -2.50 -6.93
CA ASP A 4 20.14 -3.16 -7.77
C ASP A 4 19.10 -3.91 -6.90
N THR A 5 17.91 -4.07 -7.45
CA THR A 5 16.78 -4.77 -6.80
C THR A 5 16.05 -5.64 -7.82
N THR A 6 15.21 -6.56 -7.35
CA THR A 6 14.33 -7.36 -8.20
C THR A 6 12.86 -7.13 -7.88
N VAL A 7 11.96 -7.64 -8.73
CA VAL A 7 10.50 -7.58 -8.51
C VAL A 7 10.13 -8.36 -7.25
N GLU A 8 10.75 -9.52 -7.05
CA GLU A 8 10.52 -10.41 -5.91
C GLU A 8 10.92 -9.74 -4.61
N GLU A 9 12.04 -9.02 -4.61
CA GLU A 9 12.51 -8.29 -3.45
C GLU A 9 11.55 -7.16 -3.04
N ILE A 10 11.07 -6.37 -4.01
CA ILE A 10 10.08 -5.31 -3.78
C ILE A 10 8.78 -5.91 -3.24
N ASN A 11 8.26 -6.96 -3.90
CA ASN A 11 7.01 -7.59 -3.50
C ASN A 11 7.13 -8.24 -2.10
N ALA A 12 8.27 -8.85 -1.76
CA ALA A 12 8.52 -9.40 -0.43
C ALA A 12 8.57 -8.30 0.65
N ALA A 13 9.21 -7.17 0.37
CA ALA A 13 9.25 -6.03 1.29
C ALA A 13 7.84 -5.46 1.55
N ILE A 14 7.02 -5.34 0.51
CA ILE A 14 5.63 -4.90 0.64
C ILE A 14 4.81 -5.87 1.49
N ARG A 15 4.92 -7.19 1.28
CA ARG A 15 4.24 -8.19 2.13
C ARG A 15 4.65 -8.04 3.59
N ALA A 16 5.95 -8.01 3.87
CA ALA A 16 6.45 -7.88 5.23
C ALA A 16 5.94 -6.60 5.93
N ALA A 17 5.85 -5.49 5.20
CA ALA A 17 5.31 -4.23 5.73
C ALA A 17 3.79 -4.31 5.96
N ALA A 18 3.04 -4.83 4.98
CA ALA A 18 1.58 -4.97 5.03
C ALA A 18 1.12 -5.94 6.13
N ASP A 19 1.82 -7.07 6.29
CA ASP A 19 1.47 -8.08 7.30
C ASP A 19 1.99 -7.72 8.70
N GLY A 20 2.95 -6.80 8.78
CA GLY A 20 3.60 -6.38 10.02
C GLY A 20 3.20 -4.97 10.47
N PRO A 21 4.14 -4.01 10.49
CA PRO A 21 3.94 -2.72 11.14
C PRO A 21 2.86 -1.84 10.50
N LEU A 22 2.48 -2.09 9.24
CA LEU A 22 1.46 -1.33 8.52
C LEU A 22 0.17 -2.10 8.32
N ASN A 23 -0.04 -3.18 9.08
CA ASN A 23 -1.27 -3.97 8.98
C ASN A 23 -2.51 -3.09 9.24
N GLY A 24 -3.50 -3.21 8.35
CA GLY A 24 -4.71 -2.38 8.32
C GLY A 24 -4.54 -1.02 7.61
N ILE A 25 -3.31 -0.60 7.31
CA ILE A 25 -3.01 0.67 6.60
C ILE A 25 -2.51 0.41 5.19
N LEU A 26 -1.53 -0.48 5.05
CA LEU A 26 -1.01 -0.98 3.78
C LEU A 26 -1.56 -2.39 3.54
N GLY A 27 -2.16 -2.59 2.37
CA GLY A 27 -2.52 -3.92 1.86
C GLY A 27 -1.84 -4.21 0.54
N TYR A 28 -2.09 -5.41 0.04
CA TYR A 28 -1.71 -5.79 -1.31
C TYR A 28 -2.78 -6.68 -1.94
N THR A 29 -2.75 -6.81 -3.27
CA THR A 29 -3.57 -7.75 -4.04
C THR A 29 -2.73 -8.47 -5.08
N GLU A 30 -3.11 -9.71 -5.34
CA GLU A 30 -2.60 -10.55 -6.43
C GLU A 30 -3.68 -10.85 -7.48
N PHE A 31 -4.90 -10.37 -7.22
CA PHE A 31 -6.03 -10.59 -8.12
C PHE A 31 -6.02 -9.57 -9.26
N LYS A 32 -6.68 -9.92 -10.36
CA LYS A 32 -6.87 -9.05 -11.53
C LYS A 32 -7.96 -8.01 -11.24
N ASN A 33 -7.72 -7.13 -10.28
CA ASN A 33 -8.72 -6.16 -9.84
C ASN A 33 -8.84 -4.97 -10.79
N VAL A 34 -9.98 -4.28 -10.67
CA VAL A 34 -10.23 -2.96 -11.26
C VAL A 34 -10.52 -1.95 -10.15
N SER A 35 -10.58 -0.66 -10.50
CA SER A 35 -10.72 0.43 -9.52
C SER A 35 -11.92 0.26 -8.58
N MET A 36 -13.06 -0.21 -9.11
CA MET A 36 -14.29 -0.35 -8.34
C MET A 36 -14.22 -1.42 -7.24
N ASP A 37 -13.30 -2.40 -7.37
CA ASP A 37 -13.10 -3.44 -6.36
C ASP A 37 -12.56 -2.88 -5.03
N PHE A 38 -12.01 -1.66 -5.05
CA PHE A 38 -11.44 -0.98 -3.88
C PHE A 38 -12.37 0.10 -3.30
N ASN A 39 -13.59 0.21 -3.82
CA ASN A 39 -14.58 1.14 -3.30
C ASN A 39 -14.92 0.78 -1.85
N HIS A 40 -14.91 1.77 -0.95
CA HIS A 40 -15.06 1.59 0.50
C HIS A 40 -13.98 0.73 1.17
N ASP A 41 -12.80 0.61 0.57
CA ASP A 41 -11.66 -0.01 1.25
C ASP A 41 -11.02 0.99 2.24
N PRO A 42 -10.92 0.65 3.54
CA PRO A 42 -10.43 1.59 4.56
C PRO A 42 -8.91 1.75 4.54
N ARG A 43 -8.17 0.94 3.78
CA ARG A 43 -6.70 0.99 3.72
C ARG A 43 -6.24 2.24 2.96
N SER A 44 -5.09 2.76 3.34
CA SER A 44 -4.52 3.96 2.70
C SER A 44 -3.77 3.63 1.41
N SER A 45 -3.36 2.39 1.22
CA SER A 45 -2.63 1.93 0.04
C SER A 45 -2.85 0.44 -0.14
N ILE A 46 -3.14 0.02 -1.37
CA ILE A 46 -3.34 -1.39 -1.74
C ILE A 46 -2.45 -1.67 -2.94
N PHE A 47 -1.31 -2.29 -2.67
CA PHE A 47 -0.25 -2.53 -3.66
C PHE A 47 -0.63 -3.66 -4.63
N HIS A 48 -0.46 -3.44 -5.94
CA HIS A 48 -0.80 -4.44 -6.95
C HIS A 48 0.44 -5.25 -7.37
N MET A 49 0.55 -6.48 -6.86
CA MET A 49 1.78 -7.29 -6.92
C MET A 49 2.25 -7.61 -8.34
N ASP A 50 1.32 -7.79 -9.29
CA ASP A 50 1.64 -8.12 -10.69
C ASP A 50 2.05 -6.90 -11.54
N GLN A 51 1.93 -5.67 -11.00
CA GLN A 51 2.25 -4.42 -11.70
C GLN A 51 3.66 -3.88 -11.41
N THR A 52 4.39 -4.51 -10.49
CA THR A 52 5.79 -4.19 -10.22
C THR A 52 6.65 -4.47 -11.44
N LYS A 53 7.41 -3.46 -11.87
CA LYS A 53 8.42 -3.56 -12.94
C LYS A 53 9.73 -3.00 -12.46
N VAL A 54 10.82 -3.69 -12.76
CA VAL A 54 12.19 -3.22 -12.54
C VAL A 54 12.90 -3.20 -13.89
N MET A 55 13.32 -2.02 -14.33
CA MET A 55 14.09 -1.81 -15.56
C MET A 55 15.56 -1.56 -15.18
N GLU A 56 16.46 -2.32 -15.81
CA GLU A 56 17.92 -2.23 -15.61
C GLU A 56 18.34 -2.27 -14.12
N GLY A 57 17.62 -3.05 -13.31
CA GLY A 57 17.88 -3.21 -11.87
C GLY A 57 17.59 -1.99 -10.99
N ARG A 58 17.36 -0.81 -11.57
CA ARG A 58 17.38 0.48 -10.83
C ARG A 58 16.14 1.36 -10.99
N MET A 59 15.42 1.27 -12.11
CA MET A 59 14.17 2.02 -12.31
C MET A 59 12.97 1.14 -11.99
N CYS A 60 12.27 1.46 -10.91
CA CYS A 60 11.13 0.70 -10.43
C CYS A 60 9.83 1.43 -10.76
N ARG A 61 8.86 0.72 -11.35
CA ARG A 61 7.48 1.18 -11.50
C ARG A 61 6.59 0.27 -10.68
N ILE A 62 5.77 0.86 -9.82
CA ILE A 62 4.79 0.15 -9.00
C ILE A 62 3.40 0.75 -9.24
N LEU A 63 2.37 0.02 -8.82
CA LEU A 63 1.00 0.50 -8.81
C LEU A 63 0.39 0.22 -7.43
N SER A 64 -0.26 1.24 -6.87
CA SER A 64 -1.07 1.09 -5.66
C SER A 64 -2.40 1.78 -5.86
N TRP A 65 -3.46 1.11 -5.47
CA TRP A 65 -4.80 1.69 -5.36
C TRP A 65 -4.97 2.37 -4.00
N TYR A 66 -5.93 3.28 -3.96
CA TYR A 66 -6.48 3.84 -2.74
C TYR A 66 -7.88 4.40 -3.07
N ASP A 67 -8.83 4.20 -2.15
CA ASP A 67 -10.08 4.95 -2.19
C ASP A 67 -9.77 6.36 -1.67
N ASN A 68 -9.90 7.36 -2.54
CA ASN A 68 -9.55 8.74 -2.22
C ASN A 68 -10.49 9.39 -1.20
N GLU A 69 -11.69 8.86 -1.00
CA GLU A 69 -12.64 9.38 -0.01
C GLU A 69 -12.58 8.53 1.27
N TRP A 70 -12.75 7.22 1.13
CA TRP A 70 -12.96 6.34 2.27
C TRP A 70 -11.66 6.08 3.04
N GLY A 71 -10.57 5.75 2.34
CA GLY A 71 -9.28 5.50 2.98
C GLY A 71 -8.77 6.72 3.74
N PHE A 72 -8.93 7.92 3.16
CA PHE A 72 -8.51 9.16 3.81
C PHE A 72 -9.41 9.52 5.01
N SER A 73 -10.73 9.36 4.89
CA SER A 73 -11.66 9.65 5.99
C SER A 73 -11.39 8.78 7.24
N ASN A 74 -11.05 7.51 7.05
CA ASN A 74 -10.63 6.63 8.14
C ASN A 74 -9.33 7.13 8.81
N ARG A 75 -8.33 7.56 8.03
CA ARG A 75 -7.08 8.11 8.60
C ARG A 75 -7.28 9.41 9.37
N MET A 76 -8.21 10.26 8.93
CA MET A 76 -8.58 11.47 9.68
C MET A 76 -9.16 11.11 11.05
N ALA A 77 -10.05 10.12 11.12
CA ALA A 77 -10.60 9.63 12.38
C ALA A 77 -9.52 8.99 13.28
N ASP A 78 -8.66 8.13 12.72
CA ASP A 78 -7.55 7.51 13.45
C ASP A 78 -6.62 8.58 14.07
N THR A 79 -6.31 9.62 13.29
CA THR A 79 -5.47 10.74 13.73
C THR A 79 -6.13 11.50 14.88
N ALA A 80 -7.44 11.79 14.77
CA ALA A 80 -8.19 12.46 15.84
C ALA A 80 -8.17 11.64 17.14
N VAL A 81 -8.28 10.31 17.06
CA VAL A 81 -8.15 9.42 18.23
C VAL A 81 -6.74 9.49 18.82
N GLN A 82 -5.69 9.51 18.00
CA GLN A 82 -4.32 9.66 18.53
C GLN A 82 -4.12 11.02 19.21
N MET A 83 -4.63 12.10 18.62
CA MET A 83 -4.56 13.44 19.22
C MET A 83 -5.32 13.49 20.55
N GLY A 84 -6.50 12.88 20.62
CA GLY A 84 -7.31 12.81 21.83
C GLY A 84 -6.66 12.04 22.99
N ARG A 85 -5.66 11.18 22.73
CA ARG A 85 -4.88 10.49 23.76
C ARG A 85 -3.81 11.37 24.42
N LEU A 86 -3.56 12.57 23.90
CA LEU A 86 -2.53 13.49 24.39
C LEU A 86 -3.08 14.54 25.37
N ILE A 87 -4.39 14.56 25.59
CA ILE A 87 -5.09 15.44 26.54
C ILE A 87 -5.71 14.60 27.66
#